data_AF-A0A656K0H8-F1
#
_entry.id   AF-A0A656K0H8-F1
#
_cell.length_a   1.000
_cell.length_b   1.000
_cell.length_c   1.000
_cell.angle_alpha   90.00
_cell.angle_beta   90.00
_cell.angle_gamma   90.00
#
_symmetry.space_group_name_H-M   'P 1'
#
loop_
_entity.id
_entity.type
_entity.pdbx_description
1 polymer ?
#
loop_
_entity_poly.entity_id
_entity_poly.type
_entity_poly.pdbx_seq_one_letter_code
_entity_poly.pdbx_strand_id
1 'polypeptide(L)'
;MTTTAAEHVDPATLKKVIVAAAIGNFVEWFDFAVYGFLATTIALQFFPSGDSSAALLKTFAVFAVAFAFRPLGGVFFGMLGDRIGRKKTLAMTILLMAGATTLIGLLPTYA
;
A
#
# COMPACT_ATOMS: atom_id res chain seq x y z
N MET A 1 10.95 -35.09 24.97
CA MET A 1 11.80 -34.44 23.96
C MET A 1 11.20 -34.71 22.59
N THR A 2 10.27 -33.85 22.13
CA THR A 2 9.68 -33.95 20.78
C THR A 2 10.58 -33.19 19.82
N THR A 3 11.25 -33.91 18.93
CA THR A 3 12.07 -33.33 17.87
C THR A 3 11.14 -32.66 16.85
N THR A 4 11.23 -31.34 16.72
CA THR A 4 10.54 -30.61 15.66
C THR A 4 11.30 -30.90 14.38
N ALA A 5 10.77 -31.81 13.56
CA ALA A 5 11.29 -32.04 12.21
C ALA A 5 11.27 -30.71 11.47
N ALA A 6 12.44 -30.21 11.07
CA ALA A 6 12.55 -28.99 10.27
C ALA A 6 11.77 -29.22 8.97
N GLU A 7 10.64 -28.51 8.83
CA GLU A 7 9.81 -28.55 7.63
C GLU A 7 10.65 -28.06 6.45
N HIS A 8 11.05 -28.99 5.58
CA HIS A 8 11.89 -28.68 4.42
C HIS A 8 11.03 -27.99 3.35
N VAL A 9 10.90 -26.66 3.45
CA VAL A 9 10.14 -25.87 2.49
C VAL A 9 10.80 -25.97 1.11
N ASP A 10 10.04 -26.39 0.10
CA ASP A 10 10.52 -26.53 -1.28
C ASP A 10 11.13 -25.19 -1.77
N PRO A 11 12.39 -25.17 -2.26
CA PRO A 11 13.03 -23.98 -2.82
C PRO A 11 12.19 -23.28 -3.90
N ALA A 12 11.41 -24.05 -4.68
CA ALA A 12 10.50 -23.48 -5.68
C ALA A 12 9.37 -22.67 -5.04
N THR A 13 8.88 -23.09 -3.88
CA THR A 13 7.85 -22.38 -3.11
C THR A 13 8.42 -21.12 -2.47
N LEU A 14 9.63 -21.17 -1.90
CA LEU A 14 10.32 -19.99 -1.36
C LEU A 14 10.54 -18.93 -2.44
N LYS A 15 11.03 -19.31 -3.63
CA LYS A 15 11.16 -18.38 -4.76
C LYS A 15 9.85 -17.70 -5.12
N LYS A 16 8.73 -18.45 -5.18
CA LYS A 16 7.41 -17.87 -5.47
C LYS A 16 6.97 -16.87 -4.40
N VAL A 17 7.18 -17.18 -3.12
CA VAL A 17 6.84 -16.29 -2.00
C VAL A 17 7.67 -15.02 -2.04
N ILE A 18 8.98 -15.12 -2.29
CA ILE A 18 9.88 -13.97 -2.41
C ILE A 18 9.47 -13.07 -3.57
N VAL A 19 9.19 -13.65 -4.75
CA VAL A 19 8.74 -12.87 -5.91
C VAL A 19 7.41 -12.17 -5.63
N ALA A 20 6.45 -12.86 -5.00
CA ALA A 20 5.17 -12.26 -4.65
C ALA A 20 5.33 -11.10 -3.64
N ALA A 21 6.19 -11.26 -2.63
CA ALA A 21 6.51 -10.20 -1.68
C ALA A 21 7.24 -9.01 -2.35
N ALA A 22 8.17 -9.29 -3.26
CA ALA A 22 8.89 -8.27 -4.01
C ALA A 22 7.97 -7.45 -4.91
N ILE A 23 7.01 -8.11 -5.60
CA ILE A 23 6.00 -7.42 -6.41
C ILE A 23 5.13 -6.52 -5.53
N GLY A 24 4.65 -7.03 -4.39
CA GLY A 24 3.87 -6.22 -3.45
C GLY A 24 4.62 -4.98 -2.96
N ASN A 25 5.88 -5.15 -2.56
CA ASN A 25 6.73 -4.05 -2.15
C ASN A 25 6.99 -3.06 -3.30
N PHE A 26 7.21 -3.55 -4.52
CA PHE A 26 7.40 -2.69 -5.68
C PHE A 26 6.16 -1.85 -5.98
N VAL A 27 4.97 -2.45 -5.92
CA VAL A 27 3.70 -1.73 -6.14
C VAL A 27 3.49 -0.66 -5.06
N GLU A 28 3.81 -0.97 -3.80
CA GLU A 28 3.74 0.02 -2.72
C GLU A 28 4.68 1.21 -2.97
N TRP A 29 5.92 0.95 -3.35
CA TRP A 29 6.88 2.01 -3.68
C TRP A 29 6.49 2.81 -4.93
N PHE A 30 5.95 2.13 -5.93
CA PHE A 30 5.46 2.76 -7.14
C PHE A 30 4.36 3.76 -6.83
N ASP A 31 3.38 3.39 -6.00
CA ASP A 31 2.27 4.27 -5.61
C ASP A 31 2.76 5.54 -4.88
N PHE A 32 3.75 5.44 -3.97
CA PHE A 32 4.33 6.65 -3.34
C PHE A 32 5.12 7.51 -4.30
N ALA A 33 5.88 6.90 -5.20
CA ALA A 33 6.63 7.66 -6.18
C ALA A 33 5.68 8.45 -7.10
N VAL A 34 4.61 7.80 -7.57
CA VAL A 34 3.59 8.43 -8.41
C VAL A 34 2.84 9.52 -7.64
N TYR A 35 2.43 9.28 -6.40
CA TYR A 35 1.76 10.30 -5.58
C TYR A 35 2.65 11.53 -5.36
N GLY A 36 3.92 11.34 -5.02
CA GLY A 36 4.88 12.43 -4.84
C GLY A 36 5.13 13.20 -6.13
N PHE A 37 5.28 12.50 -7.25
CA PHE A 37 5.47 13.10 -8.57
C PHE A 37 4.24 13.92 -9.02
N LEU A 38 3.04 13.42 -8.76
CA LEU A 38 1.78 14.07 -9.13
C LEU A 38 1.26 15.04 -8.05
N ALA A 39 1.99 15.27 -6.96
CA ALA A 39 1.49 16.05 -5.82
C ALA A 39 1.03 17.47 -6.22
N THR A 40 1.73 18.11 -7.15
CA THR A 40 1.37 19.43 -7.70
C THR A 40 0.08 19.36 -8.52
N THR A 41 -0.08 18.35 -9.36
CA THR A 41 -1.30 18.10 -10.14
C THR A 41 -2.49 17.81 -9.24
N ILE A 42 -2.30 16.96 -8.22
CA ILE A 42 -3.33 16.64 -7.22
C ILE A 42 -3.74 17.89 -6.45
N ALA A 43 -2.78 18.72 -6.04
CA ALA A 43 -3.05 19.97 -5.34
C ALA A 43 -3.97 20.91 -6.15
N LEU A 44 -3.70 21.04 -7.45
CA LEU A 44 -4.48 21.90 -8.35
C LEU A 44 -5.89 21.35 -8.62
N GLN A 45 -6.05 20.03 -8.75
CA GLN A 45 -7.31 19.39 -9.13
C GLN A 45 -8.25 19.09 -7.94
N PHE A 46 -7.71 18.90 -6.74
CA PHE A 46 -8.49 18.51 -5.55
C PHE A 46 -8.62 19.61 -4.50
N PHE A 47 -7.75 20.64 -4.51
CA PHE A 47 -7.78 21.72 -3.52
C PHE A 47 -7.76 23.11 -4.16
N PRO A 48 -8.85 23.54 -4.84
CA PRO A 48 -8.96 24.90 -5.36
C PRO A 48 -9.26 25.88 -4.23
N SER A 49 -8.26 26.63 -3.78
CA SER A 49 -8.49 27.75 -2.85
C SER A 49 -7.27 28.66 -2.79
N GLY A 50 -7.27 29.75 -3.57
CA GLY A 50 -6.53 31.02 -3.38
C GLY A 50 -5.00 31.03 -3.28
N ASP A 51 -4.38 30.03 -2.65
CA ASP A 51 -2.96 29.94 -2.33
C ASP A 51 -2.41 28.54 -2.68
N SER A 52 -1.62 28.48 -3.74
CA SER A 52 -0.99 27.27 -4.28
C SER A 52 -0.10 26.55 -3.25
N SER A 53 0.49 27.29 -2.30
CA SER A 53 1.33 26.71 -1.25
C SER A 53 0.49 25.95 -0.23
N ALA A 54 -0.68 26.47 0.14
CA ALA A 54 -1.60 25.79 1.05
C ALA A 54 -2.19 24.51 0.44
N ALA A 55 -2.47 24.51 -0.88
CA ALA A 55 -2.96 23.32 -1.58
C ALA A 55 -1.91 22.19 -1.60
N LEU A 56 -0.65 22.52 -1.88
CA LEU A 56 0.44 21.54 -1.84
C LEU A 56 0.66 20.98 -0.43
N LEU A 57 0.56 21.84 0.60
CA LEU A 57 0.65 21.42 1.99
C LEU A 57 -0.47 20.43 2.36
N LYS A 58 -1.70 20.65 1.88
CA LYS A 58 -2.81 19.69 2.06
C LYS A 58 -2.52 18.35 1.38
N THR A 59 -1.96 18.35 0.16
CA THR A 59 -1.55 17.11 -0.52
C THR A 59 -0.50 16.34 0.26
N PHE A 60 0.49 17.03 0.85
CA PHE A 60 1.47 16.40 1.73
C PHE A 60 0.86 15.96 3.06
N ALA A 61 -0.13 16.67 3.60
CA ALA A 61 -0.84 16.24 4.80
C ALA A 61 -1.59 14.92 4.57
N VAL A 62 -2.26 14.76 3.42
CA VAL A 62 -2.89 13.48 3.03
C VAL A 62 -1.84 12.37 2.93
N PHE A 63 -0.66 12.65 2.36
CA PHE A 63 0.45 11.70 2.32
C PHE A 63 0.92 11.30 3.73
N ALA A 64 1.08 12.27 4.62
CA ALA A 64 1.48 12.04 6.01
C ALA A 64 0.45 11.19 6.77
N VAL A 65 -0.84 11.43 6.53
CA VAL A 65 -1.92 10.61 7.08
C VAL A 65 -1.80 9.16 6.58
N ALA A 66 -1.57 8.95 5.27
CA ALA A 66 -1.35 7.60 4.73
C ALA A 66 -0.16 6.88 5.40
N PHE A 67 0.93 7.60 5.70
CA PHE A 67 2.04 7.06 6.47
C PHE A 67 1.66 6.70 7.91
N ALA A 68 0.82 7.50 8.58
CA ALA A 68 0.34 7.19 9.92
C ALA A 68 -0.58 5.95 9.96
N PHE A 69 -1.29 5.66 8.86
CA PHE A 69 -2.10 4.44 8.74
C PHE A 69 -1.27 3.17 8.48
N ARG A 70 0.00 3.27 8.04
CA ARG A 70 0.86 2.10 7.78
C ARG A 70 1.01 1.17 8.99
N PRO A 71 1.40 1.64 10.21
CA PRO A 71 1.48 0.79 11.39
C PRO A 71 0.15 0.09 11.68
N LEU A 72 -0.97 0.81 11.53
CA LEU A 72 -2.31 0.26 11.78
C LEU A 72 -2.65 -0.86 10.78
N GLY A 73 -2.34 -0.65 9.50
CA GLY A 73 -2.44 -1.67 8.47
C GLY A 73 -1.55 -2.88 8.76
N GLY A 74 -0.29 -2.65 9.13
CA GLY A 74 0.66 -3.72 9.47
C GLY A 74 0.19 -4.58 10.65
N VAL A 75 -0.35 -3.97 11.70
CA VAL A 75 -0.91 -4.69 12.85
C VAL A 75 -2.16 -5.48 12.43
N PHE A 76 -3.11 -4.84 11.74
CA PHE A 76 -4.35 -5.49 11.31
C PHE A 76 -4.12 -6.65 10.34
N PHE A 77 -3.40 -6.41 9.24
CA PHE A 77 -3.08 -7.45 8.26
C PHE A 77 -2.07 -8.46 8.79
N GLY A 78 -1.19 -8.10 9.72
CA GLY A 78 -0.31 -9.03 10.43
C GLY A 78 -1.11 -10.06 11.22
N MET A 79 -2.01 -9.61 12.10
CA MET A 79 -2.90 -10.50 12.87
C MET A 79 -3.80 -11.34 11.95
N LEU A 80 -4.29 -10.75 10.85
CA LEU A 80 -5.11 -11.48 9.87
C LEU A 80 -4.29 -12.54 9.12
N GLY A 81 -3.03 -12.25 8.80
CA GLY A 81 -2.05 -13.17 8.21
C GLY A 81 -1.78 -14.39 9.08
N ASP A 82 -1.69 -14.19 10.38
CA ASP A 82 -1.48 -15.28 11.33
C ASP A 82 -2.74 -16.14 11.53
N ARG A 83 -3.94 -15.58 11.31
CA ARG A 83 -5.22 -16.30 11.49
C ARG A 83 -5.75 -17.00 10.24
N ILE A 84 -5.66 -16.35 9.07
CA ILE A 84 -6.26 -16.81 7.79
C ILE A 84 -5.18 -17.36 6.83
N GLY A 85 -3.90 -17.12 7.13
CA GLY A 85 -2.75 -17.59 6.37
C GLY A 85 -2.13 -16.50 5.50
N ARG A 86 -0.80 -16.39 5.56
CA ARG A 86 0.02 -15.34 4.91
C ARG A 86 -0.23 -15.16 3.42
N LYS A 87 -0.45 -16.26 2.68
CA LYS A 87 -0.71 -16.20 1.22
C LYS A 87 -2.02 -15.49 0.88
N LYS A 88 -3.09 -15.78 1.63
CA LYS A 88 -4.40 -15.15 1.41
C LYS A 88 -4.37 -13.68 1.79
N THR A 89 -3.71 -13.36 2.90
CA THR A 89 -3.53 -11.97 3.33
C THR A 89 -2.73 -11.15 2.33
N LEU A 90 -1.63 -11.69 1.79
CA LEU A 90 -0.86 -11.01 0.75
C LEU A 90 -1.70 -10.74 -0.51
N ALA A 91 -2.51 -11.69 -0.93
CA ALA A 91 -3.42 -11.48 -2.07
C ALA A 91 -4.47 -10.40 -1.77
N MET A 92 -5.06 -10.41 -0.56
CA MET A 92 -6.03 -9.40 -0.13
C MET A 92 -5.42 -7.99 -0.09
N THR A 93 -4.20 -7.82 0.43
CA THR A 93 -3.54 -6.52 0.47
C THR A 93 -3.24 -5.99 -0.92
N ILE A 94 -2.79 -6.84 -1.85
CA ILE A 94 -2.54 -6.46 -3.25
C ILE A 94 -3.85 -6.02 -3.93
N LEU A 95 -4.94 -6.77 -3.74
CA LEU A 95 -6.25 -6.41 -4.30
C LEU A 95 -6.80 -5.10 -3.71
N LEU A 96 -6.64 -4.91 -2.40
CA LEU A 96 -7.05 -3.70 -1.71
C LEU A 96 -6.28 -2.48 -2.23
N MET A 97 -4.96 -2.60 -2.40
CA MET A 97 -4.14 -1.53 -2.97
C MET A 97 -4.58 -1.19 -4.39
N ALA A 98 -4.72 -2.19 -5.27
CA ALA A 98 -5.18 -1.95 -6.65
C ALA A 98 -6.58 -1.31 -6.71
N GLY A 99 -7.48 -1.73 -5.83
CA GLY A 99 -8.81 -1.13 -5.71
C GLY A 99 -8.76 0.31 -5.22
N ALA A 100 -7.97 0.59 -4.19
CA ALA A 100 -7.80 1.95 -3.65
C ALA A 100 -7.19 2.91 -4.69
N THR A 101 -6.12 2.51 -5.38
CA THR A 101 -5.51 3.32 -6.45
C THR A 101 -6.50 3.57 -7.59
N THR A 102 -7.31 2.56 -7.95
CA THR A 102 -8.36 2.72 -8.97
C THR A 102 -9.42 3.73 -8.52
N LEU A 103 -9.87 3.63 -7.27
CA LEU A 103 -10.84 4.57 -6.69
C LEU A 103 -10.29 6.00 -6.66
N ILE A 104 -9.01 6.20 -6.34
CA ILE A 104 -8.36 7.51 -6.40
C ILE A 104 -8.43 8.10 -7.81
N GLY A 105 -8.19 7.27 -8.85
CA GLY A 105 -8.31 7.71 -10.25
C GLY A 105 -9.74 7.99 -10.71
N LEU A 106 -10.74 7.40 -10.05
CA LEU A 106 -12.17 7.62 -10.32
C LEU A 106 -12.78 8.77 -9.49
N LEU A 107 -12.03 9.35 -8.56
CA LEU A 107 -12.55 10.45 -7.75
C LEU A 107 -12.85 11.66 -8.65
N PRO A 108 -14.04 12.27 -8.51
CA PRO A 108 -14.36 13.49 -9.23
C PRO A 108 -13.39 14.58 -8.80
N THR A 109 -12.77 15.24 -9.76
CA THR A 109 -11.96 16.43 -9.53
C THR A 109 -12.88 17.64 -9.31
N TYR A 110 -12.38 18.69 -8.67
CA TYR A 110 -13.09 19.96 -8.63
C TYR A 110 -13.11 20.56 -10.04
N ALA A 111 -14.21 20.34 -10.77
CA ALA A 111 -14.56 20.99 -12.03
C ALA A 111 -15.97 21.57 -11.90
#